data_AF-A0A960J360-F1
#
_entry.id   AF-A0A960J360-F1
#
_cell.length_a   1.000
_cell.length_b   1.000
_cell.length_c   1.000
_cell.angle_alpha   90.00
_cell.angle_beta   90.00
_cell.angle_gamma   90.00
#
_symmetry.space_group_name_H-M   'P 1'
#
loop_
_entity.id
_entity.type
_entity.pdbx_description
1 polymer ?
#
loop_
_entity_poly.entity_id
_entity_poly.type
_entity_poly.pdbx_seq_one_letter_code
_entity_poly.pdbx_strand_id
1 'polypeptide(L)'
;MTDAADPEPDDAPAAPLTRDRLLDLAGEVFADEGYAAVSVRDLARRSSLTTGAIYAHFLNKADLLVEAIDARVDAGVEAPRDIRTTFRAYLEDVGRRFPERAQLRALLLEGAAAARGDAAVQDRLNREQLRRLESWVVEYEAA
;
A
#
# COMPACT_ATOMS: atom_id res chain seq x y z
N MET A 1 -22.43 -22.87 -44.42
CA MET A 1 -21.51 -23.34 -43.37
C MET A 1 -20.31 -22.41 -43.44
N THR A 2 -20.47 -21.22 -42.87
CA THR A 2 -19.41 -20.21 -42.76
C THR A 2 -19.28 -19.94 -41.27
N ASP A 3 -18.08 -20.25 -40.81
CA ASP A 3 -17.56 -20.17 -39.46
C ASP A 3 -17.76 -18.76 -38.89
N ALA A 4 -18.57 -18.65 -37.85
CA ALA A 4 -18.69 -17.43 -37.07
C ALA A 4 -17.49 -17.39 -36.14
N ALA A 5 -16.43 -16.73 -36.58
CA ALA A 5 -15.29 -16.41 -35.73
C ALA A 5 -15.80 -15.61 -34.52
N ASP A 6 -15.60 -16.18 -33.33
CA ASP A 6 -15.78 -15.52 -32.04
C ASP A 6 -15.05 -14.16 -32.03
N PRO A 7 -15.64 -13.09 -31.50
CA PRO A 7 -14.92 -11.84 -31.29
C PRO A 7 -13.82 -12.06 -30.24
N GLU A 8 -12.57 -11.75 -30.63
CA GLU A 8 -11.40 -11.70 -29.73
C GLU A 8 -11.71 -10.85 -28.48
N PRO A 9 -11.20 -11.25 -27.30
CA PRO A 9 -11.48 -10.55 -26.06
C PRO A 9 -10.75 -9.21 -26.02
N ASP A 10 -11.53 -8.15 -26.16
CA ASP A 10 -11.43 -6.87 -25.45
C ASP A 10 -10.00 -6.34 -25.16
N ASP A 11 -9.30 -5.92 -26.20
CA ASP A 11 -8.19 -4.94 -26.13
C ASP A 11 -8.75 -3.53 -25.80
N ALA A 12 -9.54 -3.43 -24.72
CA ALA A 12 -9.84 -2.14 -24.12
C ALA A 12 -8.52 -1.58 -23.55
N PRO A 13 -8.15 -0.31 -23.83
CA PRO A 13 -7.02 0.29 -23.16
C PRO A 13 -7.28 0.23 -21.66
N ALA A 14 -6.45 -0.54 -20.94
CA ALA A 14 -6.57 -0.71 -19.49
C ALA A 14 -6.74 0.67 -18.87
N ALA A 15 -7.91 0.93 -18.27
CA ALA A 15 -8.20 2.20 -17.64
C ALA A 15 -7.03 2.56 -16.70
N PRO A 16 -6.56 3.81 -16.70
CA PRO A 16 -5.36 4.19 -15.95
C PRO A 16 -5.50 3.72 -14.51
N LEU A 17 -4.48 3.00 -14.04
CA LEU A 17 -4.44 2.44 -12.69
C LEU A 17 -4.63 3.61 -11.69
N THR A 18 -5.61 3.51 -10.80
CA THR A 18 -5.94 4.57 -9.85
C THR A 18 -4.84 4.71 -8.79
N ARG A 19 -4.75 5.89 -8.17
CA ARG A 19 -3.77 6.17 -7.09
C ARG A 19 -3.77 5.06 -6.03
N ASP A 20 -4.94 4.64 -5.58
CA ASP A 20 -5.08 3.64 -4.52
C ASP A 20 -4.57 2.26 -4.97
N ARG A 21 -4.89 1.84 -6.20
CA ARG A 21 -4.36 0.59 -6.77
C ARG A 21 -2.84 0.60 -6.92
N LEU A 22 -2.26 1.78 -7.17
CA LEU A 22 -0.81 1.94 -7.24
C LEU A 22 -0.19 1.86 -5.84
N LEU A 23 -0.87 2.37 -4.81
CA LEU A 23 -0.44 2.20 -3.41
C LEU A 23 -0.51 0.75 -2.97
N ASP A 24 -1.55 0.02 -3.36
CA ASP A 24 -1.67 -1.42 -3.10
C ASP A 24 -0.51 -2.19 -3.74
N LEU A 25 -0.29 -2.00 -5.05
CA LEU A 25 0.80 -2.64 -5.78
C LEU A 25 2.17 -2.28 -5.18
N ALA A 26 2.40 -0.99 -4.89
CA ALA A 26 3.66 -0.55 -4.29
C ALA A 26 3.87 -1.18 -2.91
N GLY A 27 2.83 -1.21 -2.08
CA GLY A 27 2.87 -1.84 -0.77
C GLY A 27 3.14 -3.34 -0.82
N GLU A 28 2.56 -4.07 -1.77
CA GLU A 28 2.84 -5.49 -2.00
C GLU A 28 4.30 -5.70 -2.42
N VAL A 29 4.72 -5.02 -3.49
CA VAL A 29 6.06 -5.21 -4.07
C VAL A 29 7.17 -4.79 -3.10
N PHE A 30 6.99 -3.71 -2.32
CA PHE A 30 7.95 -3.32 -1.30
C PHE A 30 8.00 -4.29 -0.12
N ALA A 31 6.88 -4.91 0.25
CA ALA A 31 6.84 -5.91 1.31
C ALA A 31 7.50 -7.24 0.90
N ASP A 32 7.31 -7.66 -0.35
CA ASP A 32 7.77 -8.96 -0.85
C ASP A 32 9.22 -8.94 -1.36
N GLU A 33 9.63 -7.87 -2.05
CA GLU A 33 10.94 -7.76 -2.69
C GLU A 33 11.90 -6.79 -1.98
N GLY A 34 11.40 -6.07 -0.99
CA GLY A 34 12.16 -5.11 -0.20
C GLY A 34 12.29 -3.74 -0.88
N TYR A 35 12.38 -2.68 -0.06
CA TYR A 35 12.40 -1.32 -0.57
C TYR A 35 13.59 -1.08 -1.51
N ALA A 36 14.80 -1.48 -1.13
CA ALA A 36 16.01 -1.16 -1.90
C ALA A 36 16.04 -1.80 -3.30
N ALA A 37 15.46 -2.99 -3.47
CA ALA A 37 15.53 -3.76 -4.70
C ALA A 37 14.56 -3.26 -5.80
N VAL A 38 13.53 -2.51 -5.41
CA VAL A 38 12.44 -2.12 -6.32
C VAL A 38 12.60 -0.67 -6.74
N SER A 39 12.65 -0.37 -8.04
CA SER A 39 12.65 1.03 -8.52
C SER A 39 11.24 1.54 -8.87
N VAL A 40 11.06 2.86 -8.89
CA VAL A 40 9.81 3.49 -9.39
C VAL A 40 9.56 3.12 -10.86
N ARG A 41 10.63 2.86 -11.63
CA ARG A 41 10.53 2.39 -13.02
C ARG A 41 10.02 0.95 -13.11
N ASP A 42 10.35 0.09 -12.14
CA ASP A 42 9.80 -1.26 -12.05
C ASP A 42 8.31 -1.22 -11.71
N LEU A 43 7.91 -0.36 -10.78
CA LEU A 43 6.49 -0.14 -10.44
C LEU A 43 5.70 0.41 -11.63
N ALA A 44 6.25 1.37 -12.37
CA ALA A 44 5.66 1.89 -13.60
C ALA A 44 5.40 0.77 -14.63
N ARG A 45 6.40 -0.09 -14.86
CA ARG A 45 6.28 -1.24 -15.75
C ARG A 45 5.20 -2.22 -15.31
N ARG A 46 5.06 -2.48 -14.01
CA ARG A 46 4.07 -3.42 -13.44
C ARG A 46 2.65 -2.86 -13.37
N SER A 47 2.51 -1.54 -13.28
CA SER A 47 1.21 -0.84 -13.21
C SER A 47 0.68 -0.38 -14.57
N SER A 48 1.41 -0.65 -15.66
CA SER A 48 1.12 -0.08 -16.99
C SER A 48 1.06 1.46 -16.99
N LEU A 49 1.74 2.10 -16.04
CA LEU A 49 1.86 3.56 -15.94
C LEU A 49 3.21 4.01 -16.45
N THR A 50 3.32 5.30 -16.76
CA THR A 50 4.62 5.93 -16.98
C THR A 50 5.23 6.35 -15.66
N THR A 51 6.57 6.40 -15.58
CA THR A 51 7.26 6.96 -14.41
C THR A 51 6.82 8.40 -14.12
N GLY A 52 6.52 9.20 -15.16
CA GLY A 52 5.99 10.55 -15.02
C GLY A 52 4.58 10.59 -14.40
N ALA A 53 3.71 9.65 -14.76
CA ALA A 53 2.38 9.53 -14.15
C ALA A 53 2.46 9.17 -12.66
N ILE A 54 3.41 8.32 -12.26
CA ILE A 54 3.66 8.05 -10.83
C ILE A 54 4.17 9.30 -10.12
N TYR A 55 5.13 10.02 -10.70
CA TYR A 55 5.65 11.25 -10.10
C TYR A 55 4.65 12.41 -10.07
N ALA A 56 3.57 12.36 -10.86
CA ALA A 56 2.47 13.31 -10.75
C ALA A 56 1.67 13.15 -9.44
N HIS A 57 1.70 11.95 -8.83
CA HIS A 57 1.00 11.64 -7.59
C HIS A 57 1.90 11.56 -6.37
N PHE A 58 3.20 11.28 -6.56
CA PHE A 58 4.16 11.05 -5.49
C PHE A 58 5.45 11.80 -5.76
N LEU A 59 5.96 12.49 -4.75
CA LEU A 59 7.18 13.30 -4.93
C LEU A 59 8.41 12.44 -5.23
N ASN A 60 8.49 11.28 -4.60
CA ASN A 60 9.61 10.36 -4.75
C ASN A 60 9.23 8.96 -4.25
N LYS A 61 10.18 8.02 -4.31
CA LYS A 61 10.00 6.63 -3.87
C LYS A 61 9.74 6.52 -2.36
N ALA A 62 10.32 7.39 -1.54
CA ALA A 62 10.08 7.41 -0.10
C ALA A 62 8.65 7.88 0.22
N ASP A 63 8.17 8.89 -0.51
CA ASP A 63 6.79 9.37 -0.41
C ASP A 63 5.78 8.27 -0.78
N LEU A 64 6.04 7.54 -1.88
CA LEU A 64 5.23 6.39 -2.28
C LEU A 64 5.19 5.27 -1.22
N LEU A 65 6.33 4.97 -0.58
CA LEU A 65 6.39 3.98 0.51
C LEU A 65 5.55 4.41 1.70
N VAL A 66 5.69 5.66 2.14
CA VAL A 66 4.99 6.18 3.31
C VAL A 66 3.48 6.24 3.08
N GLU A 67 3.05 6.74 1.92
CA GLU A 67 1.64 6.74 1.53
C GLU A 67 1.04 5.32 1.44
N ALA A 68 1.84 4.31 1.02
CA ALA A 68 1.39 2.92 0.97
C ALA A 68 1.27 2.29 2.37
N ILE A 69 2.15 2.67 3.31
CA ILE A 69 2.03 2.31 4.72
C ILE A 69 0.76 2.97 5.29
N ASP A 70 0.56 4.26 5.03
CA ASP A 70 -0.55 5.02 5.58
C ASP A 70 -1.90 4.48 5.13
N ALA A 71 -2.04 4.18 3.84
CA ALA A 71 -3.25 3.57 3.30
C ALA A 71 -3.60 2.24 4.00
N ARG A 72 -2.60 1.40 4.33
CA ARG A 72 -2.82 0.14 5.05
C ARG A 72 -3.16 0.32 6.52
N VAL A 73 -2.57 1.34 7.17
CA VAL A 73 -2.92 1.66 8.57
C VAL A 73 -4.36 2.17 8.65
N ASP A 74 -4.75 3.08 7.73
CA ASP A 74 -6.07 3.70 7.72
C ASP A 74 -7.18 2.70 7.31
N ALA A 75 -6.84 1.67 6.53
CA ALA A 75 -7.72 0.54 6.25
C ALA A 75 -8.00 -0.34 7.48
N GLY A 76 -7.41 -0.05 8.65
CA GLY A 76 -7.68 -0.75 9.90
C GLY A 76 -7.13 -2.17 9.93
N VAL A 77 -6.10 -2.46 9.12
CA VAL A 77 -5.48 -3.80 9.03
C VAL A 77 -5.00 -4.27 10.40
N GLU A 78 -4.51 -3.37 11.27
CA GLU A 78 -4.11 -3.65 12.66
C GLU A 78 -5.13 -3.22 13.74
N ALA A 79 -6.36 -2.82 13.38
CA ALA A 79 -7.36 -2.37 14.35
C ALA A 79 -7.57 -3.38 15.51
N PRO A 80 -7.83 -2.89 16.75
CA PRO A 80 -8.12 -3.73 17.91
C PRO A 80 -9.24 -4.70 17.59
N ARG A 81 -9.04 -5.99 17.87
CA ARG A 81 -10.03 -7.02 17.55
C ARG A 81 -11.24 -6.86 18.46
N ASP A 82 -12.43 -6.92 17.88
CA ASP A 82 -13.65 -7.10 18.66
C ASP A 82 -13.69 -8.53 19.22
N ILE A 83 -13.38 -8.65 20.51
CA ILE A 83 -13.32 -9.91 21.26
C ILE A 83 -14.71 -10.56 21.38
N ARG A 84 -15.80 -9.87 21.01
CA ARG A 84 -17.17 -10.38 21.08
C ARG A 84 -17.63 -11.20 19.86
N THR A 85 -16.77 -11.42 18.87
CA THR A 85 -17.12 -12.16 17.65
C THR A 85 -17.08 -13.68 17.83
N THR A 86 -17.99 -14.39 17.15
CA THR A 86 -18.04 -15.86 17.14
C THR A 86 -16.77 -16.45 16.51
N PHE A 87 -16.27 -17.58 17.02
CA PHE A 87 -15.05 -18.26 16.54
C PHE A 87 -14.95 -18.43 15.01
N ARG A 88 -16.06 -18.70 14.33
CA ARG A 88 -16.13 -18.76 12.86
C ARG A 88 -15.87 -17.39 12.19
N ALA A 89 -16.58 -16.35 12.62
CA ALA A 89 -16.38 -15.00 12.13
C ALA A 89 -14.94 -14.52 12.42
N TYR A 90 -14.39 -14.93 13.57
CA TYR A 90 -12.99 -14.73 13.92
C TYR A 90 -12.04 -15.43 12.94
N LEU A 91 -12.26 -16.70 12.59
CA LEU A 91 -11.39 -17.41 11.65
C LEU A 91 -11.49 -16.87 10.21
N GLU A 92 -12.69 -16.47 9.78
CA GLU A 92 -12.90 -15.83 8.48
C GLU A 92 -12.22 -14.45 8.42
N ASP A 93 -12.30 -13.67 9.51
CA ASP A 93 -11.65 -12.37 9.62
C ASP A 93 -10.13 -12.48 9.72
N VAL A 94 -9.64 -13.41 10.54
CA VAL A 94 -8.21 -13.72 10.65
C VAL A 94 -7.67 -14.21 9.32
N GLY A 95 -8.34 -15.16 8.65
CA GLY A 95 -7.90 -15.67 7.35
C GLY A 95 -7.87 -14.61 6.26
N ARG A 96 -8.88 -13.72 6.23
CA ARG A 96 -8.97 -12.60 5.28
C ARG A 96 -7.87 -11.56 5.52
N ARG A 97 -7.65 -11.18 6.78
CA ARG A 97 -6.68 -10.13 7.16
C ARG A 97 -5.26 -10.64 7.37
N PHE A 98 -5.03 -11.96 7.36
CA PHE A 98 -3.70 -12.53 7.58
C PHE A 98 -2.66 -12.05 6.56
N PRO A 99 -2.90 -12.15 5.24
CA PRO A 99 -1.94 -11.64 4.24
C PRO A 99 -1.72 -10.13 4.39
N GLU A 100 -2.79 -9.36 4.62
CA GLU A 100 -2.73 -7.90 4.80
C GLU A 100 -1.91 -7.51 6.04
N ARG A 101 -2.10 -8.20 7.16
CA ARG A 101 -1.35 -7.99 8.42
C ARG A 101 0.11 -8.43 8.29
N ALA A 102 0.37 -9.53 7.59
CA ALA A 102 1.72 -9.99 7.32
C ALA A 102 2.47 -8.97 6.43
N GLN A 103 1.82 -8.49 5.37
CA GLN A 103 2.38 -7.46 4.48
C GLN A 103 2.59 -6.13 5.19
N LEU A 104 1.65 -5.65 6.00
CA LEU A 104 1.84 -4.41 6.77
C LEU A 104 3.03 -4.54 7.72
N ARG A 105 3.20 -5.66 8.43
CA ARG A 105 4.35 -5.86 9.32
C ARG A 105 5.67 -5.95 8.57
N ALA A 106 5.70 -6.64 7.43
CA ALA A 106 6.87 -6.66 6.56
C ALA A 106 7.21 -5.24 6.08
N LEU A 107 6.21 -4.48 5.65
CA LEU A 107 6.37 -3.10 5.17
C LEU A 107 6.87 -2.15 6.28
N LEU A 108 6.37 -2.30 7.52
CA LEU A 108 6.86 -1.54 8.67
C LEU A 108 8.32 -1.88 9.01
N LEU A 109 8.69 -3.16 8.94
CA LEU A 109 10.08 -3.60 9.16
C LEU A 109 11.02 -3.07 8.06
N GLU A 110 10.59 -3.13 6.81
CA GLU A 110 11.33 -2.58 5.66
C GLU A 110 11.47 -1.06 5.76
N GLY A 111 10.41 -0.34 6.10
CA GLY A 111 10.47 1.11 6.33
C GLY A 111 11.46 1.49 7.43
N ALA A 112 11.45 0.76 8.56
CA ALA A 112 12.39 0.96 9.65
C ALA A 112 13.84 0.58 9.28
N ALA A 113 14.03 -0.42 8.41
CA ALA A 113 15.34 -0.77 7.88
C ALA A 113 15.86 0.31 6.90
N ALA A 114 15.02 0.78 5.98
CA ALA A 114 15.35 1.82 5.01
C ALA A 114 15.73 3.14 5.70
N ALA A 115 15.00 3.54 6.75
CA ALA A 115 15.29 4.75 7.52
C ALA A 115 16.70 4.77 8.13
N ARG A 116 17.32 3.61 8.38
CA ARG A 116 18.70 3.54 8.90
C ARG A 116 19.77 3.90 7.86
N GLY A 117 19.44 3.80 6.57
CA GLY A 117 20.36 4.03 5.45
C GLY A 117 20.00 5.21 4.55
N ASP A 118 18.79 5.74 4.65
CA ASP A 118 18.27 6.83 3.81
C ASP A 118 17.62 7.92 4.67
N ALA A 119 18.28 9.08 4.76
CA ALA A 119 17.82 10.22 5.54
C ALA A 119 16.49 10.80 5.03
N ALA A 120 16.20 10.70 3.73
CA ALA A 120 14.94 11.18 3.19
C ALA A 120 13.76 10.30 3.64
N VAL A 121 13.98 8.98 3.74
CA VAL A 121 13.00 8.05 4.31
C VAL A 121 12.80 8.32 5.80
N GLN A 122 13.89 8.49 6.55
CA GLN A 122 13.83 8.81 7.98
C GLN A 122 13.04 10.10 8.25
N ASP A 123 13.34 11.18 7.52
CA ASP A 123 12.67 12.47 7.67
C ASP A 123 11.18 12.39 7.32
N ARG A 124 10.82 11.68 6.23
CA ARG A 124 9.42 11.53 5.84
C ARG A 124 8.63 10.73 6.86
N LEU A 125 9.19 9.64 7.40
CA LEU A 125 8.57 8.82 8.45
C LEU A 125 8.37 9.61 9.75
N ASN A 126 9.36 10.39 10.17
CA ASN A 126 9.24 11.21 11.38
C ASN A 126 8.12 12.25 11.24
N ARG A 127 8.03 12.93 10.09
CA ARG A 127 6.93 13.87 9.81
C ARG A 127 5.57 13.20 9.78
N GLU A 128 5.49 11.97 9.26
CA GLU A 128 4.27 11.17 9.23
C GLU A 128 3.79 10.80 10.64
N GLN A 129 4.69 10.23 11.44
CA GLN A 129 4.37 9.83 12.81
C GLN A 129 3.90 11.00 13.67
N LEU A 130 4.58 12.15 13.57
CA LEU A 130 4.17 13.36 14.29
C LEU A 130 2.78 13.83 13.87
N ARG A 131 2.47 13.84 12.58
CA ARG A 131 1.13 14.23 12.09
C ARG A 131 0.04 13.28 12.59
N ARG A 132 0.31 11.97 12.60
CA ARG A 132 -0.62 10.97 13.16
C ARG A 132 -0.84 11.16 14.65
N LEU A 133 0.23 11.42 15.41
CA LEU A 133 0.14 11.71 16.84
C LEU A 133 -0.66 12.99 17.12
N GLU A 134 -0.43 14.06 16.35
CA GLU A 134 -1.22 15.30 16.43
C GLU A 134 -2.70 15.05 16.13
N SER A 135 -3.00 14.25 15.10
CA SER A 135 -4.38 13.85 14.78
C SER A 135 -5.05 13.10 15.94
N TRP A 136 -4.33 12.17 16.57
CA TRP A 136 -4.83 11.41 17.72
C TRP A 136 -5.03 12.29 18.95
N VAL A 137 -4.15 13.26 19.20
CA VAL A 137 -4.31 14.22 20.32
C VAL A 137 -5.56 15.07 20.13
N VAL A 138 -5.81 15.56 18.92
CA VAL A 138 -7.03 16.34 18.61
C VAL A 138 -8.30 15.51 18.77
N GLU A 139 -8.29 14.24 18.32
CA GLU A 139 -9.42 13.33 18.53
C GLU A 139 -9.65 13.02 20.01
N TYR A 140 -8.59 12.93 20.82
CA TYR A 140 -8.67 12.67 22.25
C TYR A 140 -9.11 13.89 23.07
N GLU A 141 -8.76 15.12 22.65
CA GLU A 141 -9.20 16.37 23.28
C GLU A 141 -10.66 16.73 22.95
N ALA A 142 -11.20 16.16 21.85
CA ALA A 142 -12.58 16.38 21.41
C ALA A 142 -13.61 15.35 21.98
N ALA A 143 -13.14 14.30 22.66
CA ALA A 143 -13.94 13.22 23.24
C ALA A 143 -14.18 13.41 24.75
#